data_AF-A0A0L7M2H4-F1
#
_entry.id   AF-A0A0L7M2H4-F1
#
_cell.length_a   1.000
_cell.length_b   1.000
_cell.length_c   1.000
_cell.angle_alpha   90.00
_cell.angle_beta   90.00
_cell.angle_gamma   90.00
#
_symmetry.space_group_name_H-M   'P 1'
#
loop_
_entity.id
_entity.type
_entity.pdbx_description
1 polymer ?
#
loop_
_entity_poly.entity_id
_entity_poly.type
_entity_poly.pdbx_seq_one_letter_code
_entity_poly.pdbx_strand_id
1 'polypeptide(L)'
;MSESELQQLQVLCEAMYCGNKEEQNQAHTILLPLVNNVMNVSKLKNILGSTNHVHTLIFTTSGLLQLITNEWNKIDQKEKDELKEFVISYLYNKGVDLLNLSTNILGNFVRLYVRIVKLSWLENTNYSLITKQVEYFLNSVTSHWIIGLYIYAALIEDMHPQCGVNSAKSRRCAISFRDYVLKDIFKVGIETLEEFVKGSIRIELRIEENRLLIKVLELIYNSLSFDFMGTMINDESSDENISLMIPQSWDIFNEKNIPKLFFDMYELCMSEEDDIRNCCGKYCLRSLILLGSLRKTFFTNEKQKVHYMNEFLGGINKIIEKKIGLNDEDCFHEMCRLIGKIDTSVRLQELSTYSNFLSWCHNIYLFTMGWNEEIGKYLCNS
;
A
#
# COMPACT_ATOMS: atom_id res chain seq x y z
N MET A 1 32.55 16.13 10.15
CA MET A 1 32.05 17.40 9.62
C MET A 1 31.92 18.34 10.79
N SER A 2 32.47 19.55 10.68
CA SER A 2 32.34 20.55 11.76
C SER A 2 30.90 21.09 11.82
N GLU A 3 30.51 21.66 12.96
CA GLU A 3 29.20 22.27 13.12
C GLU A 3 28.97 23.43 12.13
N SER A 4 30.04 24.20 11.83
CA SER A 4 30.00 25.28 10.84
C SER A 4 29.75 24.77 9.42
N GLU A 5 30.39 23.66 9.03
CA GLU A 5 30.13 23.02 7.72
C GLU A 5 28.69 22.51 7.61
N LEU A 6 28.13 21.98 8.69
CA LEU A 6 26.73 21.53 8.72
C LEU A 6 25.76 22.70 8.57
N GLN A 7 26.00 23.82 9.26
CA GLN A 7 25.16 25.02 9.14
C GLN A 7 25.21 25.60 7.72
N GLN A 8 26.39 25.67 7.10
CA GLN A 8 26.51 26.09 5.70
C GLN A 8 25.75 25.17 4.76
N LEU A 9 25.82 23.84 4.98
CA LEU A 9 25.05 22.88 4.21
C LEU A 9 23.54 23.09 4.38
N GLN A 10 23.07 23.40 5.59
CA GLN A 10 21.65 23.67 5.86
C GLN A 10 21.14 24.88 5.05
N VAL A 11 21.89 25.98 5.06
CA VAL A 11 21.57 27.19 4.28
C VAL A 11 21.52 26.89 2.79
N LEU A 12 22.49 26.12 2.26
CA LEU A 12 22.51 25.73 0.85
C LEU A 12 21.31 24.83 0.49
N CYS A 13 20.98 23.86 1.35
CA CYS A 13 19.80 23.01 1.12
C CYS A 13 18.50 23.82 1.13
N GLU A 14 18.36 24.77 2.06
CA GLU A 14 17.20 25.66 2.12
C GLU A 14 17.10 26.53 0.86
N ALA A 15 18.20 27.16 0.43
CA ALA A 15 18.25 27.95 -0.80
C ALA A 15 17.89 27.12 -2.05
N MET A 16 18.26 25.83 -2.09
CA MET A 16 17.93 24.94 -3.20
C MET A 16 16.42 24.69 -3.36
N TYR A 17 15.65 24.67 -2.26
CA TYR A 17 14.21 24.42 -2.31
C TYR A 17 13.35 25.70 -2.23
N CYS A 18 13.82 26.72 -1.51
CA CYS A 18 13.05 27.91 -1.18
C CYS A 18 13.61 29.21 -1.76
N GLY A 19 14.84 29.20 -2.29
CA GLY A 19 15.50 30.38 -2.84
C GLY A 19 14.93 30.84 -4.18
N ASN A 20 15.39 31.99 -4.65
CA ASN A 20 15.11 32.45 -6.01
C ASN A 20 15.90 31.63 -7.06
N LYS A 21 15.63 31.82 -8.36
CA LYS A 21 16.23 31.00 -9.42
C LYS A 21 17.78 31.08 -9.46
N GLU A 22 18.37 32.20 -9.09
CA GLU A 22 19.82 32.36 -9.03
C GLU A 22 20.41 31.61 -7.83
N GLU A 23 19.80 31.78 -6.65
CA GLU A 23 20.17 31.07 -5.42
C GLU A 23 20.02 29.55 -5.57
N GLN A 24 18.93 29.09 -6.17
CA GLN A 24 18.70 27.67 -6.45
C GLN A 24 19.79 27.08 -7.35
N ASN A 25 20.16 27.78 -8.42
CA ASN A 25 21.21 27.33 -9.35
C ASN A 25 22.60 27.29 -8.69
N GLN A 26 22.91 28.31 -7.87
CA GLN A 26 24.17 28.36 -7.11
C GLN A 26 24.23 27.22 -6.09
N ALA A 27 23.17 27.07 -5.28
CA ALA A 27 23.07 25.98 -4.31
C ALA A 27 23.18 24.61 -4.99
N HIS A 28 22.47 24.40 -6.11
CA HIS A 28 22.52 23.16 -6.87
C HIS A 28 23.94 22.85 -7.33
N THR A 29 24.66 23.82 -7.88
CA THR A 29 26.04 23.62 -8.37
C THR A 29 27.00 23.23 -7.24
N ILE A 30 26.84 23.81 -6.05
CA ILE A 30 27.67 23.50 -4.89
C ILE A 30 27.32 22.13 -4.29
N LEU A 31 26.03 21.78 -4.26
CA LEU A 31 25.51 20.57 -3.62
C LEU A 31 25.65 19.32 -4.51
N LEU A 32 25.55 19.46 -5.83
CA LEU A 32 25.53 18.35 -6.78
C LEU A 32 26.73 17.38 -6.66
N PRO A 33 27.98 17.82 -6.46
CA PRO A 33 29.12 16.93 -6.26
C PRO A 33 28.95 15.99 -5.04
N LEU A 34 28.16 16.40 -4.04
CA LEU A 34 27.94 15.58 -2.85
C LEU A 34 27.11 14.33 -3.16
N VAL A 35 26.14 14.44 -4.06
CA VAL A 35 25.15 13.39 -4.38
C VAL A 35 25.44 12.65 -5.69
N ASN A 36 26.44 13.09 -6.46
CA ASN A 36 26.90 12.42 -7.68
C ASN A 36 28.22 11.64 -7.52
N ASN A 37 28.73 11.50 -6.29
CA ASN A 37 29.96 10.76 -6.02
C ASN A 37 29.72 9.65 -5.00
N VAL A 38 29.97 8.41 -5.41
CA VAL A 38 29.80 7.19 -4.61
C VAL A 38 30.61 7.22 -3.32
N MET A 39 31.79 7.87 -3.33
CA MET A 39 32.64 7.99 -2.14
C MET A 39 32.00 8.82 -1.02
N ASN A 40 30.91 9.53 -1.30
CA ASN A 40 30.19 10.33 -0.31
C ASN A 40 29.07 9.57 0.40
N VAL A 41 28.81 8.29 0.12
CA VAL A 41 27.71 7.54 0.79
C VAL A 41 27.85 7.60 2.31
N SER A 42 29.01 7.25 2.87
CA SER A 42 29.29 7.37 4.30
C SER A 42 29.18 8.81 4.82
N LYS A 43 29.59 9.80 4.02
CA LYS A 43 29.46 11.22 4.40
C LYS A 43 27.99 11.65 4.50
N LEU A 44 27.16 11.27 3.52
CA LEU A 44 25.73 11.53 3.50
C LEU A 44 25.01 10.80 4.65
N LYS A 45 25.37 9.54 4.94
CA LYS A 45 24.89 8.81 6.13
C LYS A 45 25.15 9.60 7.41
N ASN A 46 26.38 10.10 7.59
CA ASN A 46 26.74 10.88 8.78
C ASN A 46 26.00 12.23 8.85
N ILE A 47 25.76 12.88 7.71
CA ILE A 47 24.94 14.10 7.64
C ILE A 47 23.51 13.82 8.16
N LEU A 48 22.86 12.75 7.70
CA LEU A 48 21.53 12.36 8.18
C LEU A 48 21.50 12.13 9.69
N GLY A 49 22.54 11.49 10.24
CA GLY A 49 22.65 11.25 11.68
C GLY A 49 22.86 12.51 12.51
N SER A 50 23.27 13.62 11.89
CA SER A 50 23.69 14.85 12.59
C SER A 50 22.73 16.03 12.43
N THR A 51 21.69 15.91 11.59
CA THR A 51 20.80 17.01 11.25
C THR A 51 19.34 16.68 11.55
N ASN A 52 18.57 17.68 11.96
CA ASN A 52 17.11 17.65 12.01
C ASN A 52 16.50 18.67 11.02
N HIS A 53 17.33 19.34 10.21
CA HIS A 53 16.88 20.37 9.28
C HIS A 53 16.20 19.72 8.06
N VAL A 54 14.93 20.06 7.84
CA VAL A 54 14.03 19.42 6.88
C VAL A 54 14.60 19.35 5.47
N HIS A 55 15.06 20.48 4.92
CA HIS A 55 15.60 20.53 3.57
C HIS A 55 16.88 19.70 3.43
N THR A 56 17.72 19.65 4.48
CA THR A 56 18.93 18.82 4.49
C THR A 56 18.58 17.34 4.57
N LEU A 57 17.56 16.94 5.34
CA LEU A 57 17.07 15.57 5.37
C LEU A 57 16.57 15.14 3.99
N ILE A 58 15.75 15.97 3.34
CA ILE A 58 15.21 15.69 1.99
C ILE A 58 16.33 15.56 0.96
N PHE A 59 17.25 16.54 0.90
CA PHE A 59 18.36 16.54 -0.04
C PHE A 59 19.27 15.32 0.14
N THR A 60 19.70 15.06 1.38
CA THR A 60 20.65 13.99 1.69
C THR A 60 20.03 12.62 1.45
N THR A 61 18.76 12.42 1.82
CA THR A 61 18.05 11.15 1.59
C THR A 61 17.82 10.90 0.10
N SER A 62 17.46 11.95 -0.67
CA SER A 62 17.28 11.86 -2.12
C SER A 62 18.60 11.56 -2.84
N GLY A 63 19.69 12.19 -2.40
CA GLY A 63 21.03 11.92 -2.93
C GLY A 63 21.51 10.50 -2.65
N LEU A 64 21.29 9.99 -1.44
CA LEU A 64 21.55 8.58 -1.12
C LEU A 64 20.70 7.65 -1.99
N LEU A 65 19.41 7.92 -2.17
CA LEU A 65 18.54 7.11 -3.01
C LEU A 65 19.04 7.06 -4.47
N GLN A 66 19.50 8.20 -5.01
CA GLN A 66 20.08 8.29 -6.34
C GLN A 66 21.38 7.47 -6.45
N LEU A 67 22.32 7.64 -5.52
CA LEU A 67 23.59 6.90 -5.51
C LEU A 67 23.36 5.40 -5.38
N ILE A 68 22.49 4.99 -4.46
CA ILE A 68 22.16 3.58 -4.24
C ILE A 68 21.50 2.99 -5.49
N THR A 69 20.61 3.73 -6.14
CA THR A 69 19.91 3.25 -7.34
C THR A 69 20.82 3.11 -8.56
N ASN A 70 21.72 4.06 -8.78
CA ASN A 70 22.51 4.14 -10.00
C ASN A 70 23.87 3.46 -9.87
N GLU A 71 24.43 3.42 -8.66
CA GLU A 71 25.83 3.07 -8.42
C GLU A 71 25.98 1.93 -7.40
N TRP A 72 24.93 1.14 -7.18
CA TRP A 72 24.89 0.02 -6.23
C TRP A 72 26.12 -0.89 -6.27
N ASN A 73 26.56 -1.27 -7.48
CA ASN A 73 27.69 -2.19 -7.67
C ASN A 73 29.06 -1.55 -7.38
N LYS A 74 29.13 -0.22 -7.26
CA LYS A 74 30.36 0.52 -6.92
C LYS A 74 30.49 0.78 -5.43
N ILE A 75 29.44 0.52 -4.64
CA ILE A 75 29.43 0.71 -3.19
C ILE A 75 29.93 -0.59 -2.53
N ASP A 76 30.86 -0.45 -1.57
CA ASP A 76 31.40 -1.58 -0.84
C ASP A 76 30.32 -2.31 -0.02
N GLN A 77 30.44 -3.64 0.12
CA GLN A 77 29.44 -4.44 0.83
C GLN A 77 29.26 -4.00 2.28
N LYS A 78 30.35 -3.65 2.98
CA LYS A 78 30.28 -3.16 4.36
C LYS A 78 29.51 -1.85 4.44
N GLU A 79 29.71 -0.95 3.48
CA GLU A 79 29.02 0.34 3.43
C GLU A 79 27.52 0.17 3.13
N LYS A 80 27.16 -0.79 2.25
CA LYS A 80 25.75 -1.18 2.00
C LYS A 80 25.07 -1.66 3.29
N ASP A 81 25.72 -2.57 4.02
CA ASP A 81 25.16 -3.17 5.24
C ASP A 81 25.03 -2.14 6.37
N GLU A 82 26.06 -1.31 6.57
CA GLU A 82 26.03 -0.21 7.53
C GLU A 82 24.94 0.82 7.20
N LEU A 83 24.76 1.17 5.92
CA LEU A 83 23.72 2.10 5.51
C LEU A 83 22.33 1.48 5.74
N LYS A 84 22.13 0.22 5.38
CA LYS A 84 20.86 -0.49 5.62
C LYS A 84 20.48 -0.46 7.10
N GLU A 85 21.43 -0.83 7.97
CA GLU A 85 21.23 -0.88 9.42
C GLU A 85 21.00 0.53 10.01
N PHE A 86 21.73 1.52 9.51
CA PHE A 86 21.52 2.91 9.89
C PHE A 86 20.11 3.38 9.54
N VAL A 87 19.63 3.18 8.32
CA VAL A 87 18.32 3.71 7.89
C VAL A 87 17.18 3.05 8.67
N ILE A 88 17.21 1.73 8.88
CA ILE A 88 16.16 1.05 9.66
C ILE A 88 16.19 1.47 11.14
N SER A 89 17.38 1.60 11.73
CA SER A 89 17.54 2.11 13.09
C SER A 89 17.09 3.57 13.20
N TYR A 90 17.34 4.38 12.18
CA TYR A 90 16.89 5.77 12.13
C TYR A 90 15.36 5.83 12.04
N LEU A 91 14.73 5.01 11.20
CA LEU A 91 13.28 4.89 11.13
C LEU A 91 12.66 4.44 12.46
N TYR A 92 13.30 3.53 13.20
CA TYR A 92 12.82 3.13 14.52
C TYR A 92 12.94 4.27 15.54
N ASN A 93 14.11 4.91 15.64
CA ASN A 93 14.38 5.90 16.68
C ASN A 93 13.81 7.30 16.40
N LYS A 94 13.66 7.68 15.13
CA LYS A 94 13.25 9.02 14.68
C LYS A 94 12.02 9.01 13.79
N GLY A 95 11.52 7.85 13.37
CA GLY A 95 10.41 7.77 12.43
C GLY A 95 9.12 8.40 12.96
N VAL A 96 8.86 8.36 14.27
CA VAL A 96 7.69 9.03 14.86
C VAL A 96 7.80 10.55 14.73
N ASP A 97 8.98 11.12 14.98
CA ASP A 97 9.24 12.55 14.78
C ASP A 97 9.07 12.93 13.30
N LEU A 98 9.60 12.11 12.38
CA LEU A 98 9.42 12.31 10.93
C LEU A 98 7.96 12.22 10.50
N LEU A 99 7.22 11.25 11.04
CA LEU A 99 5.80 11.02 10.76
C LEU A 99 4.92 12.20 11.21
N ASN A 100 5.30 12.84 12.31
CA ASN A 100 4.63 14.03 12.85
C ASN A 100 5.00 15.30 12.08
N LEU A 101 6.23 15.37 11.57
CA LEU A 101 6.67 16.49 10.73
C LEU A 101 6.02 16.46 9.34
N SER A 102 6.14 15.34 8.63
CA SER A 102 5.51 15.12 7.32
C SER A 102 5.61 13.67 6.88
N THR A 103 4.49 13.10 6.42
CA THR A 103 4.45 11.78 5.79
C THR A 103 5.37 11.66 4.57
N ASN A 104 5.59 12.76 3.83
CA ASN A 104 6.51 12.78 2.68
C ASN A 104 7.97 12.59 3.10
N ILE A 105 8.36 13.17 4.24
CA ILE A 105 9.73 13.05 4.74
C ILE A 105 9.96 11.62 5.24
N LEU A 106 9.04 11.07 6.04
CA LEU A 106 9.09 9.65 6.41
C LEU A 106 9.17 8.76 5.16
N GLY A 107 8.36 9.06 4.15
CA GLY A 107 8.34 8.37 2.87
C GLY A 107 9.69 8.37 2.15
N ASN A 108 10.49 9.43 2.25
CA ASN A 108 11.84 9.45 1.67
C ASN A 108 12.77 8.42 2.33
N PHE A 109 12.75 8.32 3.66
CA PHE A 109 13.55 7.35 4.39
C PHE A 109 13.08 5.92 4.14
N VAL A 110 11.76 5.70 4.15
CA VAL A 110 11.16 4.40 3.82
C VAL A 110 11.55 3.98 2.40
N ARG A 111 11.44 4.87 1.40
CA ARG A 111 11.86 4.60 0.03
C ARG A 111 13.35 4.26 -0.08
N LEU A 112 14.21 4.99 0.63
CA LEU A 112 15.65 4.66 0.68
C LEU A 112 15.87 3.26 1.25
N TYR A 113 15.23 2.92 2.36
CA TYR A 113 15.38 1.61 2.99
C TYR A 113 14.91 0.48 2.07
N VAL A 114 13.68 0.56 1.52
CA VAL A 114 13.15 -0.51 0.66
C VAL A 114 13.95 -0.65 -0.63
N ARG A 115 14.52 0.45 -1.15
CA ARG A 115 15.40 0.40 -2.32
C ARG A 115 16.69 -0.37 -2.03
N ILE A 116 17.31 -0.12 -0.87
CA ILE A 116 18.48 -0.87 -0.41
C ILE A 116 18.11 -2.35 -0.27
N VAL A 117 16.94 -2.65 0.32
CA VAL A 117 16.44 -4.02 0.47
C VAL A 117 16.26 -4.70 -0.89
N LYS A 118 15.61 -4.08 -1.87
CA LYS A 118 15.40 -4.62 -3.22
C LYS A 118 16.72 -4.89 -3.95
N LEU A 119 17.68 -3.98 -3.87
CA LEU A 119 18.97 -4.19 -4.54
C LEU A 119 19.78 -5.30 -3.85
N SER A 120 19.73 -5.36 -2.51
CA SER A 120 20.31 -6.45 -1.73
C SER A 120 19.61 -7.79 -1.98
N TRP A 121 18.33 -7.78 -2.32
CA TRP A 121 17.50 -8.97 -2.56
C TRP A 121 18.01 -9.80 -3.73
N LEU A 122 18.58 -9.15 -4.74
CA LEU A 122 19.16 -9.82 -5.90
C LEU A 122 20.53 -10.44 -5.61
N GLU A 123 21.19 -10.01 -4.54
CA GLU A 123 22.52 -10.46 -4.11
C GLU A 123 22.45 -11.53 -3.01
N ASN A 124 21.43 -11.48 -2.15
CA ASN A 124 21.30 -12.30 -0.95
C ASN A 124 20.10 -13.26 -1.01
N THR A 125 20.24 -14.43 -0.39
CA THR A 125 19.17 -15.45 -0.32
C THR A 125 18.37 -15.43 0.98
N ASN A 126 18.76 -14.63 1.97
CA ASN A 126 18.06 -14.55 3.26
C ASN A 126 16.85 -13.60 3.21
N TYR A 127 15.81 -14.02 2.48
CA TYR A 127 14.58 -13.27 2.30
C TYR A 127 13.82 -13.00 3.60
N SER A 128 13.96 -13.87 4.61
CA SER A 128 13.27 -13.75 5.91
C SER A 128 13.75 -12.60 6.80
N LEU A 129 14.90 -11.99 6.48
CA LEU A 129 15.48 -10.94 7.34
C LEU A 129 14.61 -9.69 7.37
N ILE A 130 13.94 -9.35 6.25
CA ILE A 130 13.12 -8.15 6.16
C ILE A 130 11.90 -8.22 7.09
N THR A 131 11.23 -9.38 7.15
CA THR A 131 10.05 -9.55 7.99
C THR A 131 10.42 -9.49 9.47
N LYS A 132 11.53 -10.11 9.86
CA LYS A 132 12.08 -10.02 11.23
C LYS A 132 12.44 -8.59 11.63
N GLN A 133 13.02 -7.80 10.71
CA GLN A 133 13.37 -6.40 11.00
C GLN A 133 12.13 -5.54 11.20
N VAL A 134 11.09 -5.73 10.36
CA VAL A 134 9.85 -4.95 10.47
C VAL A 134 8.99 -5.42 11.65
N GLU A 135 9.07 -6.69 12.06
CA GLU A 135 8.36 -7.23 13.22
C GLU A 135 8.64 -6.46 14.52
N TYR A 136 9.85 -5.91 14.70
CA TYR A 136 10.16 -5.01 15.83
C TYR A 136 9.30 -3.75 15.87
N PHE A 137 8.87 -3.24 14.70
CA PHE A 137 7.95 -2.10 14.61
C PHE A 137 6.52 -2.51 14.93
N LEU A 138 6.08 -3.67 14.39
CA LEU A 138 4.72 -4.18 14.56
C LEU A 138 4.41 -4.56 16.01
N ASN A 139 5.42 -5.05 16.75
CA ASN A 139 5.30 -5.44 18.15
C ASN A 139 5.59 -4.29 19.13
N SER A 140 5.66 -3.05 18.65
CA SER A 140 5.86 -1.84 19.47
C SER A 140 4.56 -1.06 19.60
N VAL A 141 4.63 0.19 20.07
CA VAL A 141 3.47 1.09 20.19
C VAL A 141 2.89 1.46 18.82
N THR A 142 1.63 1.89 18.79
CA THR A 142 0.85 2.20 17.57
C THR A 142 1.60 3.04 16.54
N SER A 143 2.30 4.10 16.96
CA SER A 143 3.03 4.96 16.02
C SER A 143 4.19 4.23 15.32
N HIS A 144 4.86 3.29 16.00
CA HIS A 144 5.87 2.43 15.37
C HIS A 144 5.24 1.38 14.47
N TRP A 145 4.10 0.80 14.89
CA TRP A 145 3.35 -0.13 14.06
C TRP A 145 2.97 0.51 12.73
N ILE A 146 2.42 1.74 12.74
CA ILE A 146 2.13 2.52 11.54
C ILE A 146 3.37 2.62 10.63
N ILE A 147 4.54 2.94 11.17
CA ILE A 147 5.80 3.02 10.40
C ILE A 147 6.17 1.66 9.81
N GLY A 148 6.01 0.56 10.55
CA GLY A 148 6.21 -0.80 10.04
C GLY A 148 5.32 -1.10 8.83
N LEU A 149 4.06 -0.68 8.87
CA LEU A 149 3.14 -0.82 7.73
C LEU A 149 3.52 0.09 6.55
N TYR A 150 4.04 1.30 6.79
CA TYR A 150 4.61 2.14 5.73
C TYR A 150 5.78 1.44 5.02
N ILE A 151 6.65 0.76 5.78
CA ILE A 151 7.79 0.01 5.22
C ILE A 151 7.27 -1.13 4.34
N TYR A 152 6.31 -1.92 4.82
CA TYR A 152 5.76 -3.01 4.03
C TYR A 152 5.00 -2.54 2.79
N ALA A 153 4.18 -1.48 2.87
CA ALA A 153 3.47 -0.94 1.71
C ALA A 153 4.45 -0.48 0.62
N ALA A 154 5.48 0.29 1.00
CA ALA A 154 6.51 0.73 0.06
C ALA A 154 7.36 -0.42 -0.48
N LEU A 155 7.56 -1.49 0.30
CA LEU A 155 8.29 -2.68 -0.15
C LEU A 155 7.51 -3.43 -1.22
N ILE A 156 6.18 -3.59 -1.06
CA ILE A 156 5.35 -4.22 -2.09
C ILE A 156 5.43 -3.43 -3.40
N GLU A 157 5.31 -2.10 -3.33
CA GLU A 157 5.41 -1.21 -4.49
C GLU A 157 6.78 -1.28 -5.17
N ASP A 158 7.87 -1.22 -4.42
CA ASP A 158 9.21 -1.31 -5.01
C ASP A 158 9.49 -2.71 -5.55
N MET A 159 8.97 -3.77 -4.94
CA MET A 159 9.09 -5.15 -5.44
C MET A 159 8.17 -5.46 -6.62
N HIS A 160 7.21 -4.59 -6.92
CA HIS A 160 6.28 -4.78 -8.03
C HIS A 160 7.06 -4.92 -9.35
N PRO A 161 6.66 -5.86 -10.24
CA PRO A 161 7.32 -6.03 -11.51
C PRO A 161 7.33 -4.72 -12.35
N GLN A 162 8.49 -4.35 -12.90
CA GLN A 162 8.66 -3.12 -13.69
C GLN A 162 9.11 -3.41 -15.13
N CYS A 163 8.53 -2.68 -16.09
CA CYS A 163 8.95 -2.67 -17.49
C CYS A 163 10.29 -1.92 -17.69
N GLY A 164 11.05 -2.31 -18.71
CA GLY A 164 12.28 -1.61 -19.12
C GLY A 164 13.51 -2.50 -19.21
N VAL A 165 14.69 -1.87 -19.25
CA VAL A 165 16.00 -2.48 -19.57
C VAL A 165 16.40 -3.62 -18.62
N ASN A 166 15.86 -3.64 -17.40
CA ASN A 166 16.14 -4.65 -16.36
C ASN A 166 14.93 -5.56 -16.04
N SER A 167 13.96 -5.68 -16.95
CA SER A 167 12.70 -6.41 -16.73
C SER A 167 12.88 -7.86 -16.25
N ALA A 168 13.87 -8.59 -16.76
CA ALA A 168 14.14 -9.97 -16.34
C ALA A 168 14.66 -10.06 -14.88
N LYS A 169 15.50 -9.12 -14.44
CA LYS A 169 15.94 -9.04 -13.03
C LYS A 169 14.77 -8.62 -12.13
N SER A 170 14.01 -7.61 -12.56
CA SER A 170 12.82 -7.12 -11.86
C SER A 170 11.79 -8.23 -11.65
N ARG A 171 11.49 -9.00 -12.70
CA ARG A 171 10.56 -10.15 -12.65
C ARG A 171 11.03 -11.25 -11.70
N ARG A 172 12.33 -11.59 -11.69
CA ARG A 172 12.87 -12.57 -10.73
C ARG A 172 12.75 -12.09 -9.28
N CYS A 173 13.02 -10.81 -9.04
CA CYS A 173 12.83 -10.19 -7.73
C CYS A 173 11.37 -10.31 -7.28
N ALA A 174 10.42 -9.93 -8.14
CA ALA A 174 9.00 -9.99 -7.85
C ALA A 174 8.50 -11.41 -7.58
N ILE A 175 8.91 -12.39 -8.39
CA ILE A 175 8.53 -13.81 -8.21
C ILE A 175 9.03 -14.33 -6.87
N SER A 176 10.30 -14.09 -6.53
CA SER A 176 10.84 -14.53 -5.23
C SER A 176 10.19 -13.80 -4.06
N PHE A 177 9.94 -12.50 -4.16
CA PHE A 177 9.22 -11.75 -3.13
C PHE A 177 7.80 -12.30 -2.90
N ARG A 178 7.07 -12.57 -3.98
CA ARG A 178 5.74 -13.21 -3.96
C ARG A 178 5.76 -14.54 -3.22
N ASP A 179 6.76 -15.38 -3.51
CA ASP A 179 6.83 -16.75 -3.01
C ASP A 179 7.31 -16.84 -1.56
N TYR A 180 8.17 -15.92 -1.10
CA TYR A 180 8.82 -16.01 0.21
C TYR A 180 8.34 -15.01 1.27
N VAL A 181 7.76 -13.86 0.89
CA VAL A 181 7.48 -12.77 1.85
C VAL A 181 6.10 -12.15 1.68
N LEU A 182 5.58 -12.00 0.47
CA LEU A 182 4.32 -11.28 0.24
C LEU A 182 3.12 -11.91 0.98
N LYS A 183 3.04 -13.24 1.06
CA LYS A 183 1.99 -13.95 1.83
C LYS A 183 1.97 -13.51 3.29
N ASP A 184 3.15 -13.42 3.92
CA ASP A 184 3.27 -13.08 5.34
C ASP A 184 2.90 -11.62 5.59
N ILE A 185 3.28 -10.72 4.69
CA ILE A 185 2.88 -9.31 4.73
C ILE A 185 1.35 -9.17 4.59
N PHE A 186 0.75 -9.86 3.62
CA PHE A 186 -0.70 -9.89 3.45
C PHE A 186 -1.41 -10.42 4.70
N LYS A 187 -0.86 -11.48 5.32
CA LYS A 187 -1.39 -12.07 6.54
C LYS A 187 -1.41 -11.07 7.70
N VAL A 188 -0.34 -10.30 7.90
CA VAL A 188 -0.31 -9.20 8.90
C VAL A 188 -1.46 -8.23 8.67
N GLY A 189 -1.70 -7.81 7.42
CA GLY A 189 -2.83 -6.93 7.08
C GLY A 189 -4.18 -7.53 7.45
N ILE A 190 -4.45 -8.76 7.01
CA ILE A 190 -5.73 -9.45 7.26
C ILE A 190 -5.97 -9.71 8.76
N GLU A 191 -4.95 -10.13 9.50
CA GLU A 191 -5.04 -10.33 10.96
C GLU A 191 -5.32 -9.02 11.67
N THR A 192 -4.63 -7.94 11.30
CA THR A 192 -4.88 -6.61 11.89
C THR A 192 -6.30 -6.13 11.61
N LEU A 193 -6.78 -6.30 10.37
CA LEU A 193 -8.13 -5.91 9.97
C LEU A 193 -9.20 -6.69 10.74
N GLU A 194 -8.96 -7.97 11.00
CA GLU A 194 -9.84 -8.80 11.81
C GLU A 194 -9.96 -8.31 13.26
N GLU A 195 -8.85 -7.88 13.85
CA GLU A 195 -8.84 -7.33 15.21
C GLU A 195 -9.53 -5.95 15.27
N PHE A 196 -9.49 -5.17 14.20
CA PHE A 196 -10.33 -3.97 14.04
C PHE A 196 -11.82 -4.31 14.06
N VAL A 197 -12.25 -5.26 13.22
CA VAL A 197 -13.66 -5.66 13.13
C VAL A 197 -14.17 -6.28 14.44
N LYS A 198 -13.33 -7.02 15.16
CA LYS A 198 -13.65 -7.56 16.49
C LYS A 198 -13.70 -6.48 17.59
N GLY A 199 -13.21 -5.27 17.34
CA GLY A 199 -13.06 -4.22 18.35
C GLY A 199 -12.02 -4.55 19.43
N SER A 200 -11.03 -5.39 19.09
CA SER A 200 -9.96 -5.80 20.02
C SER A 200 -8.80 -4.80 20.05
N ILE A 201 -8.59 -4.06 18.95
CA ILE A 201 -7.65 -2.94 18.90
C ILE A 201 -8.24 -1.75 19.66
N ARG A 202 -7.49 -1.24 20.63
CA ARG A 202 -7.84 -0.03 21.39
C ARG A 202 -6.74 1.01 21.22
N ILE A 203 -7.02 2.02 20.40
CA ILE A 203 -6.10 3.14 20.15
C ILE A 203 -6.75 4.40 20.71
N GLU A 204 -6.06 5.10 21.60
CA GLU A 204 -6.60 6.26 22.31
C GLU A 204 -6.90 7.44 21.36
N LEU A 205 -6.03 7.65 20.37
CA LEU A 205 -6.16 8.75 19.43
C LEU A 205 -6.83 8.29 18.13
N ARG A 206 -8.06 8.76 17.88
CA ARG A 206 -8.84 8.43 16.66
C ARG A 206 -8.09 8.73 15.35
N ILE A 207 -7.20 9.74 15.34
CA ILE A 207 -6.35 10.05 14.20
C ILE A 207 -5.31 8.94 13.96
N GLU A 208 -4.66 8.43 15.01
CA GLU A 208 -3.71 7.31 14.87
C GLU A 208 -4.42 6.02 14.49
N GLU A 209 -5.59 5.76 15.07
CA GLU A 209 -6.44 4.63 14.69
C GLU A 209 -6.77 4.67 13.19
N ASN A 210 -7.22 5.83 12.69
CA ASN A 210 -7.52 6.00 11.27
C ASN A 210 -6.27 5.86 10.38
N ARG A 211 -5.13 6.42 10.80
CA ARG A 211 -3.85 6.25 10.08
C ARG A 211 -3.43 4.80 9.99
N LEU A 212 -3.60 4.03 11.08
CA LEU A 212 -3.31 2.61 11.11
C LEU A 212 -4.25 1.87 10.16
N LEU A 213 -5.57 2.11 10.24
CA LEU A 213 -6.56 1.47 9.38
C LEU A 213 -6.31 1.73 7.89
N ILE A 214 -6.04 2.99 7.50
CA ILE A 214 -5.67 3.34 6.12
C ILE A 214 -4.48 2.50 5.66
N LYS A 215 -3.43 2.42 6.47
CA LYS A 215 -2.22 1.67 6.12
C LYS A 215 -2.43 0.16 6.05
N VAL A 216 -3.29 -0.39 6.91
CA VAL A 216 -3.68 -1.82 6.84
C VAL A 216 -4.43 -2.10 5.54
N LEU A 217 -5.42 -1.28 5.19
CA LEU A 217 -6.21 -1.46 3.97
C LEU A 217 -5.38 -1.26 2.70
N GLU A 218 -4.51 -0.25 2.67
CA GLU A 218 -3.55 -0.02 1.58
C GLU A 218 -2.59 -1.19 1.42
N LEU A 219 -2.06 -1.74 2.53
CA LEU A 219 -1.18 -2.89 2.50
C LEU A 219 -1.86 -4.13 1.88
N ILE A 220 -3.10 -4.39 2.29
CA ILE A 220 -3.87 -5.52 1.76
C ILE A 220 -4.17 -5.29 0.28
N TYR A 221 -4.64 -4.08 -0.09
CA TYR A 221 -4.91 -3.72 -1.48
C TYR A 221 -3.67 -3.88 -2.36
N ASN A 222 -2.52 -3.33 -1.95
CA ASN A 222 -1.26 -3.44 -2.68
C ASN A 222 -0.80 -4.90 -2.83
N SER A 223 -1.07 -5.75 -1.82
CA SER A 223 -0.78 -7.17 -1.89
C SER A 223 -1.66 -7.90 -2.91
N LEU A 224 -2.95 -7.55 -2.97
CA LEU A 224 -3.92 -8.14 -3.90
C LEU A 224 -3.71 -7.64 -5.34
N SER A 225 -3.25 -6.39 -5.51
CA SER A 225 -2.98 -5.78 -6.82
C SER A 225 -1.60 -6.13 -7.38
N PHE A 226 -0.78 -6.87 -6.63
CA PHE A 226 0.52 -7.33 -7.08
C PHE A 226 0.40 -8.18 -8.36
N ASP A 227 1.27 -7.97 -9.34
CA ASP A 227 1.27 -8.78 -10.56
C ASP A 227 1.89 -10.16 -10.28
N PHE A 228 1.03 -11.09 -9.86
CA PHE A 228 1.39 -12.45 -9.50
C PHE A 228 1.97 -13.25 -10.67
N MET A 229 1.66 -12.90 -11.93
CA MET A 229 2.12 -13.62 -13.11
C MET A 229 3.40 -13.01 -13.70
N GLY A 230 3.75 -11.79 -13.30
CA GLY A 230 4.80 -10.99 -13.93
C GLY A 230 4.49 -10.74 -15.40
N THR A 231 3.20 -10.64 -15.73
CA THR A 231 2.72 -10.40 -17.09
C THR A 231 2.87 -8.95 -17.53
N MET A 232 3.11 -8.03 -16.58
CA MET A 232 3.38 -6.60 -16.80
C MET A 232 2.26 -5.91 -17.60
N ILE A 233 1.02 -6.37 -17.47
CA ILE A 233 -0.12 -5.86 -18.22
C ILE A 233 -0.64 -4.63 -17.48
N ASN A 234 0.04 -3.51 -17.67
CA ASN A 234 -0.40 -2.20 -17.20
C ASN A 234 -0.97 -1.39 -18.37
N ASP A 235 -1.83 -2.01 -19.18
CA ASP A 235 -2.64 -1.26 -20.11
C ASP A 235 -3.95 -0.91 -19.40
N GLU A 236 -4.07 0.33 -18.93
CA GLU A 236 -5.31 0.89 -18.34
C GLU A 236 -6.50 0.81 -19.32
N SER A 237 -6.25 0.42 -20.57
CA SER A 237 -7.24 0.16 -21.62
C SER A 237 -7.69 -1.30 -21.75
N SER A 238 -7.09 -2.24 -21.00
CA SER A 238 -7.38 -3.68 -21.13
C SER A 238 -8.37 -4.18 -20.07
N ASP A 239 -9.58 -4.48 -20.53
CA ASP A 239 -10.70 -5.19 -19.90
C ASP A 239 -10.73 -5.31 -18.35
N GLU A 240 -11.84 -4.83 -17.75
CA GLU A 240 -12.23 -5.00 -16.34
C GLU A 240 -12.31 -6.47 -15.85
N ASN A 241 -12.01 -7.43 -16.72
CA ASN A 241 -12.07 -8.87 -16.49
C ASN A 241 -10.70 -9.54 -16.26
N ILE A 242 -9.67 -8.81 -15.83
CA ILE A 242 -8.44 -9.44 -15.35
C ILE A 242 -8.76 -10.33 -14.13
N SER A 243 -8.39 -11.60 -14.21
CA SER A 243 -8.54 -12.55 -13.11
C SER A 243 -7.40 -12.40 -12.11
N LEU A 244 -7.72 -12.41 -10.83
CA LEU A 244 -6.74 -12.40 -9.74
C LEU A 244 -6.09 -13.80 -9.62
N MET A 245 -4.76 -13.84 -9.79
CA MET A 245 -3.96 -15.06 -9.92
C MET A 245 -3.16 -15.40 -8.66
N ILE A 246 -3.79 -15.36 -7.49
CA ILE A 246 -3.13 -15.68 -6.21
C ILE A 246 -2.68 -17.15 -6.16
N PRO A 247 -1.47 -17.45 -5.64
CA PRO A 247 -1.02 -18.81 -5.41
C PRO A 247 -1.94 -19.58 -4.45
N GLN A 248 -2.26 -20.85 -4.78
CA GLN A 248 -3.07 -21.71 -3.90
C GLN A 248 -2.42 -21.98 -2.54
N SER A 249 -1.11 -21.76 -2.41
CA SER A 249 -0.37 -21.87 -1.15
C SER A 249 -0.74 -20.78 -0.13
N TRP A 250 -1.59 -19.82 -0.47
CA TRP A 250 -2.06 -18.79 0.46
C TRP A 250 -3.24 -19.32 1.30
N ASP A 251 -2.93 -20.19 2.25
CA ASP A 251 -3.93 -20.91 3.07
C ASP A 251 -4.88 -20.00 3.87
N ILE A 252 -4.51 -18.74 4.08
CA ILE A 252 -5.35 -17.72 4.74
C ILE A 252 -6.73 -17.56 4.08
N PHE A 253 -6.85 -17.80 2.77
CA PHE A 253 -8.13 -17.79 2.06
C PHE A 253 -9.03 -19.00 2.37
N ASN A 254 -8.44 -20.08 2.90
CA ASN A 254 -9.18 -21.25 3.41
C ASN A 254 -9.50 -21.09 4.89
N GLU A 255 -8.63 -20.41 5.64
CA GLU A 255 -8.76 -20.22 7.09
C GLU A 255 -9.76 -19.12 7.46
N LYS A 256 -9.91 -18.09 6.62
CA LYS A 256 -10.68 -16.88 6.94
C LYS A 256 -11.71 -16.53 5.88
N ASN A 257 -12.82 -15.96 6.34
CA ASN A 257 -13.85 -15.41 5.45
C ASN A 257 -13.51 -13.96 5.08
N ILE A 258 -12.55 -13.81 4.16
CA ILE A 258 -11.99 -12.50 3.78
C ILE A 258 -13.05 -11.56 3.18
N PRO A 259 -13.96 -11.97 2.27
CA PRO A 259 -14.98 -11.06 1.76
C PRO A 259 -15.86 -10.49 2.86
N LYS A 260 -16.33 -11.36 3.77
CA LYS A 260 -17.13 -10.95 4.92
C LYS A 260 -16.38 -9.92 5.78
N LEU A 261 -15.10 -10.17 6.06
CA LEU A 261 -14.26 -9.25 6.84
C LEU A 261 -14.25 -7.83 6.24
N PHE A 262 -14.12 -7.73 4.91
CA PHE A 262 -14.14 -6.44 4.22
C PHE A 262 -15.52 -5.76 4.22
N PHE A 263 -16.62 -6.51 4.09
CA PHE A 263 -17.97 -5.93 4.21
C PHE A 263 -18.26 -5.46 5.64
N ASP A 264 -17.85 -6.22 6.65
CA ASP A 264 -18.02 -5.85 8.05
C ASP A 264 -17.18 -4.59 8.37
N MET A 265 -15.95 -4.50 7.85
CA MET A 265 -15.13 -3.28 7.98
C MET A 265 -15.74 -2.09 7.24
N TYR A 266 -16.29 -2.28 6.03
CA TYR A 266 -16.95 -1.21 5.28
C TYR A 266 -18.13 -0.63 6.05
N GLU A 267 -18.99 -1.47 6.66
CA GLU A 267 -20.12 -1.01 7.48
C GLU A 267 -19.64 -0.21 8.71
N LEU A 268 -18.54 -0.64 9.34
CA LEU A 268 -17.93 0.09 10.46
C LEU A 268 -17.29 1.42 10.04
N CYS A 269 -16.69 1.48 8.84
CA CYS A 269 -16.17 2.74 8.31
C CYS A 269 -17.30 3.74 8.08
N MET A 270 -18.41 3.29 7.48
CA MET A 270 -19.53 4.13 7.03
C MET A 270 -20.67 4.25 8.06
N SER A 271 -20.42 3.94 9.33
CA SER A 271 -21.47 3.91 10.36
C SER A 271 -21.95 5.30 10.79
N GLU A 272 -21.10 6.33 10.68
CA GLU A 272 -21.40 7.72 11.04
C GLU A 272 -21.12 8.64 9.84
N GLU A 273 -21.99 9.62 9.58
CA GLU A 273 -21.94 10.45 8.37
C GLU A 273 -20.65 11.30 8.26
N ASP A 274 -20.10 11.74 9.39
CA ASP A 274 -18.89 12.56 9.49
C ASP A 274 -17.71 11.84 10.16
N ASP A 275 -17.65 10.50 10.07
CA ASP A 275 -16.52 9.74 10.61
C ASP A 275 -15.26 9.98 9.77
N ILE A 276 -14.13 10.22 10.45
CA ILE A 276 -12.81 10.26 9.80
C ILE A 276 -12.50 8.95 9.05
N ARG A 277 -13.11 7.83 9.46
CA ARG A 277 -12.98 6.51 8.83
C ARG A 277 -13.71 6.38 7.49
N ASN A 278 -14.62 7.29 7.12
CA ASN A 278 -15.35 7.21 5.84
C ASN A 278 -14.39 7.16 4.64
N CYS A 279 -13.25 7.86 4.72
CA CYS A 279 -12.21 7.80 3.70
C CYS A 279 -11.59 6.41 3.48
N CYS A 280 -11.75 5.48 4.42
CA CYS A 280 -11.32 4.09 4.34
C CYS A 280 -12.31 3.19 3.58
N GLY A 281 -13.58 3.58 3.46
CA GLY A 281 -14.65 2.79 2.85
C GLY A 281 -14.31 2.36 1.42
N LYS A 282 -13.81 3.30 0.61
CA LYS A 282 -13.38 3.02 -0.78
C LYS A 282 -12.28 1.96 -0.89
N TYR A 283 -11.36 1.88 0.07
CA TYR A 283 -10.31 0.85 0.06
C TYR A 283 -10.86 -0.54 0.35
N CYS A 284 -11.93 -0.62 1.16
CA CYS A 284 -12.62 -1.88 1.39
C CYS A 284 -13.27 -2.39 0.09
N LEU A 285 -14.00 -1.51 -0.62
CA LEU A 285 -14.63 -1.83 -1.89
C LEU A 285 -13.61 -2.18 -2.99
N ARG A 286 -12.52 -1.42 -3.10
CA ARG A 286 -11.41 -1.73 -4.04
C ARG A 286 -10.80 -3.11 -3.80
N SER A 287 -10.59 -3.47 -2.53
CA SER A 287 -10.11 -4.80 -2.17
C SER A 287 -11.13 -5.88 -2.53
N LEU A 288 -12.42 -5.64 -2.29
CA LEU A 288 -13.51 -6.53 -2.70
C LEU A 288 -13.57 -6.73 -4.22
N ILE A 289 -13.33 -5.71 -5.04
CA ILE A 289 -13.28 -5.83 -6.51
C ILE A 289 -12.17 -6.81 -6.93
N LEU A 290 -10.97 -6.69 -6.35
CA LEU A 290 -9.87 -7.63 -6.61
C LEU A 290 -10.23 -9.04 -6.15
N LEU A 291 -10.78 -9.18 -4.95
CA LEU A 291 -11.21 -10.45 -4.36
C LEU A 291 -12.33 -11.14 -5.15
N GLY A 292 -13.25 -10.37 -5.74
CA GLY A 292 -14.30 -10.85 -6.64
C GLY A 292 -13.74 -11.31 -8.00
N SER A 293 -12.49 -10.96 -8.30
CA SER A 293 -11.78 -11.37 -9.51
C SER A 293 -11.05 -12.71 -9.37
N LEU A 294 -11.14 -13.39 -8.21
CA LEU A 294 -10.51 -14.70 -8.01
C LEU A 294 -10.98 -15.72 -9.05
N ARG A 295 -10.01 -16.33 -9.75
CA ARG A 295 -10.31 -17.35 -10.77
C ARG A 295 -11.02 -18.56 -10.16
N LYS A 296 -11.92 -19.17 -10.94
CA LYS A 296 -12.63 -20.39 -10.54
C LYS A 296 -11.69 -21.52 -10.06
N THR A 297 -10.52 -21.67 -10.69
CA THR A 297 -9.53 -22.71 -10.36
C THR A 297 -8.77 -22.47 -9.06
N PHE A 298 -8.97 -21.33 -8.39
CA PHE A 298 -8.41 -21.07 -7.07
C PHE A 298 -9.09 -21.94 -6.00
N PHE A 299 -10.41 -22.13 -6.10
CA PHE A 299 -11.18 -22.88 -5.11
C PHE A 299 -10.94 -24.38 -5.23
N THR A 300 -10.76 -25.03 -4.08
CA THR A 300 -10.52 -26.48 -4.02
C THR A 300 -11.76 -27.30 -4.40
N ASN A 301 -12.95 -26.76 -4.13
CA ASN A 301 -14.22 -27.39 -4.45
C ASN A 301 -15.34 -26.35 -4.67
N GLU A 302 -16.43 -26.77 -5.33
CA GLU A 302 -17.55 -25.89 -5.66
C GLU A 302 -18.28 -25.35 -4.43
N LYS A 303 -18.33 -26.08 -3.31
CA LYS A 303 -18.99 -25.57 -2.08
C LYS A 303 -18.27 -24.35 -1.52
N GLN A 304 -16.94 -24.37 -1.52
CA GLN A 304 -16.11 -23.24 -1.09
C GLN A 304 -16.37 -22.02 -1.97
N LYS A 305 -16.44 -22.22 -3.29
CA LYS A 305 -16.77 -21.15 -4.24
C LYS A 305 -18.17 -20.58 -3.97
N VAL A 306 -19.19 -21.43 -3.84
CA VAL A 306 -20.57 -21.02 -3.55
C VAL A 306 -20.64 -20.20 -2.26
N HIS A 307 -19.97 -20.67 -1.19
CA HIS A 307 -19.88 -19.94 0.07
C HIS A 307 -19.25 -18.55 -0.15
N TYR A 308 -18.09 -18.51 -0.79
CA TYR A 308 -17.37 -17.27 -1.09
C TYR A 308 -18.23 -16.27 -1.87
N MET A 309 -18.96 -16.71 -2.89
CA MET A 309 -19.83 -15.84 -3.68
C MET A 309 -21.09 -15.38 -2.93
N ASN A 310 -21.64 -16.21 -2.04
CA ASN A 310 -22.78 -15.80 -1.21
C ASN A 310 -22.43 -14.65 -0.27
N GLU A 311 -21.18 -14.56 0.20
CA GLU A 311 -20.70 -13.43 1.01
C GLU A 311 -20.70 -12.13 0.20
N PHE A 312 -20.31 -12.17 -1.08
CA PHE A 312 -20.41 -11.01 -1.97
C PHE A 312 -21.85 -10.56 -2.19
N LEU A 313 -22.74 -11.49 -2.58
CA LEU A 313 -24.14 -11.16 -2.81
C LEU A 313 -24.81 -10.62 -1.54
N GLY A 314 -24.56 -11.26 -0.39
CA GLY A 314 -25.11 -10.84 0.90
C GLY A 314 -24.59 -9.47 1.34
N GLY A 315 -23.28 -9.24 1.23
CA GLY A 315 -22.66 -7.97 1.59
C GLY A 315 -23.17 -6.81 0.74
N ILE A 316 -23.26 -7.01 -0.58
CA ILE A 316 -23.77 -5.98 -1.50
C ILE A 316 -25.26 -5.71 -1.26
N ASN A 317 -26.08 -6.75 -1.09
CA ASN A 317 -27.50 -6.59 -0.78
C ASN A 317 -27.69 -5.75 0.48
N LYS A 318 -26.93 -6.05 1.53
CA LYS A 318 -26.97 -5.30 2.78
C LYS A 318 -26.61 -3.83 2.59
N ILE A 319 -25.56 -3.53 1.80
CA ILE A 319 -25.16 -2.15 1.49
C ILE A 319 -26.29 -1.42 0.76
N ILE A 320 -26.90 -2.03 -0.26
CA ILE A 320 -27.99 -1.43 -1.05
C ILE A 320 -29.24 -1.20 -0.21
N GLU A 321 -29.71 -2.24 0.50
CA GLU A 321 -30.94 -2.19 1.32
C GLU A 321 -30.86 -1.14 2.42
N LYS A 322 -29.71 -1.03 3.08
CA LYS A 322 -29.48 -0.07 4.17
C LYS A 322 -28.91 1.27 3.71
N LYS A 323 -28.59 1.42 2.42
CA LYS A 323 -27.93 2.59 1.83
C LYS A 323 -26.62 2.98 2.53
N ILE A 324 -25.80 1.99 2.92
CA ILE A 324 -24.56 2.23 3.68
C ILE A 324 -23.52 2.90 2.78
N GLY A 325 -23.19 4.16 3.08
CA GLY A 325 -22.13 4.90 2.41
C GLY A 325 -22.36 5.20 0.93
N LEU A 326 -23.60 5.06 0.43
CA LEU A 326 -23.94 5.33 -0.97
C LEU A 326 -24.04 6.82 -1.31
N ASN A 327 -24.04 7.68 -0.30
CA ASN A 327 -23.98 9.14 -0.43
C ASN A 327 -22.57 9.65 -0.72
N ASP A 328 -21.52 8.85 -0.45
CA ASP A 328 -20.14 9.18 -0.77
C ASP A 328 -19.82 8.80 -2.23
N GLU A 329 -19.37 9.77 -3.04
CA GLU A 329 -19.16 9.59 -4.48
C GLU A 329 -18.11 8.51 -4.79
N ASP A 330 -17.01 8.47 -4.03
CA ASP A 330 -15.94 7.48 -4.19
C ASP A 330 -16.49 6.06 -3.90
N CYS A 331 -17.19 5.88 -2.77
CA CYS A 331 -17.77 4.60 -2.40
C CYS A 331 -18.86 4.16 -3.38
N PHE A 332 -19.72 5.08 -3.83
CA PHE A 332 -20.73 4.80 -4.85
C PHE A 332 -20.09 4.29 -6.15
N HIS A 333 -19.06 4.97 -6.64
CA HIS A 333 -18.35 4.56 -7.85
C HIS A 333 -17.70 3.16 -7.70
N GLU A 334 -16.99 2.90 -6.60
CA GLU A 334 -16.40 1.59 -6.36
C GLU A 334 -17.46 0.50 -6.15
N MET A 335 -18.63 0.83 -5.60
CA MET A 335 -19.75 -0.08 -5.47
C MET A 335 -20.31 -0.50 -6.84
N CYS A 336 -20.45 0.44 -7.77
CA CYS A 336 -20.83 0.15 -9.15
C CYS A 336 -19.83 -0.80 -9.83
N ARG A 337 -18.53 -0.53 -9.65
CA ARG A 337 -17.46 -1.41 -10.18
C ARG A 337 -17.50 -2.80 -9.57
N LEU A 338 -17.77 -2.91 -8.27
CA LEU A 338 -17.91 -4.19 -7.59
C LEU A 338 -19.11 -4.98 -8.13
N ILE A 339 -20.26 -4.34 -8.31
CA ILE A 339 -21.45 -4.98 -8.89
C ILE A 339 -21.14 -5.49 -10.30
N GLY A 340 -20.56 -4.64 -11.16
CA GLY A 340 -20.16 -5.01 -12.52
C GLY A 340 -19.19 -6.19 -12.52
N LYS A 341 -18.20 -6.20 -11.61
CA LYS A 341 -17.26 -7.31 -11.49
C LYS A 341 -17.92 -8.62 -11.10
N ILE A 342 -18.84 -8.59 -10.13
CA ILE A 342 -19.55 -9.81 -9.71
C ILE A 342 -20.43 -10.34 -10.84
N ASP A 343 -21.10 -9.47 -11.58
CA ASP A 343 -21.93 -9.82 -12.73
C ASP A 343 -21.12 -10.51 -13.84
N THR A 344 -19.91 -10.04 -14.15
CA THR A 344 -19.07 -10.66 -15.18
C THR A 344 -18.29 -11.90 -14.71
N SER A 345 -18.06 -12.03 -13.40
CA SER A 345 -17.21 -13.09 -12.83
C SER A 345 -17.87 -14.49 -12.77
N VAL A 346 -19.22 -14.55 -12.78
CA VAL A 346 -19.97 -15.81 -12.61
C VAL A 346 -21.01 -15.96 -13.71
N ARG A 347 -21.10 -17.16 -14.31
CA ARG A 347 -22.14 -17.45 -15.30
C ARG A 347 -23.52 -17.38 -14.64
N LEU A 348 -24.51 -16.83 -15.34
CA LEU A 348 -25.88 -16.70 -14.83
C LEU A 348 -26.48 -18.01 -14.28
N GLN A 349 -26.22 -19.13 -14.95
CA GLN A 349 -26.69 -20.46 -14.51
C GLN A 349 -26.09 -20.89 -13.16
N GLU A 350 -24.91 -20.40 -12.82
CA GLU A 350 -24.27 -20.65 -11.54
C GLU A 350 -24.77 -19.66 -10.49
N LEU A 351 -24.92 -18.37 -10.85
CA LEU A 351 -25.50 -17.36 -9.97
C LEU A 351 -26.89 -17.76 -9.46
N SER A 352 -27.74 -18.34 -10.31
CA SER A 352 -29.10 -18.76 -9.93
C SER A 352 -29.16 -19.87 -8.88
N THR A 353 -28.04 -20.54 -8.61
CA THR A 353 -27.93 -21.57 -7.56
C THR A 353 -27.62 -21.00 -6.18
N TYR A 354 -27.26 -19.71 -6.10
CA TYR A 354 -26.90 -19.05 -4.86
C TYR A 354 -28.14 -18.57 -4.09
N SER A 355 -28.16 -18.74 -2.77
CA SER A 355 -29.35 -18.45 -1.94
C SER A 355 -29.74 -16.97 -1.99
N ASN A 356 -28.76 -16.08 -2.16
CA ASN A 356 -28.96 -14.63 -2.18
C ASN A 356 -29.30 -14.07 -3.57
N PHE A 357 -29.38 -14.90 -4.61
CA PHE A 357 -29.52 -14.46 -6.00
C PHE A 357 -30.80 -13.66 -6.28
N LEU A 358 -31.95 -14.08 -5.75
CA LEU A 358 -33.20 -13.38 -6.00
C LEU A 358 -33.22 -11.98 -5.35
N SER A 359 -32.75 -11.89 -4.10
CA SER A 359 -32.58 -10.61 -3.40
C SER A 359 -31.57 -9.72 -4.13
N TRP A 360 -30.48 -10.31 -4.64
CA TRP A 360 -29.51 -9.61 -5.50
C TRP A 360 -30.14 -8.98 -6.73
N CYS A 361 -30.86 -9.75 -7.54
CA CYS A 361 -31.53 -9.21 -8.73
C CYS A 361 -32.50 -8.09 -8.38
N HIS A 362 -33.28 -8.24 -7.30
CA HIS A 362 -34.22 -7.22 -6.86
C HIS A 362 -33.51 -5.93 -6.40
N ASN A 363 -32.49 -6.06 -5.57
CA ASN A 363 -31.74 -4.93 -5.03
C ASN A 363 -30.95 -4.18 -6.12
N ILE A 364 -30.37 -4.89 -7.09
CA ILE A 364 -29.72 -4.24 -8.24
C ILE A 364 -30.73 -3.47 -9.08
N TYR A 365 -31.91 -4.04 -9.30
CA TYR A 365 -32.97 -3.33 -10.00
C TYR A 365 -33.34 -2.04 -9.26
N LEU A 366 -33.57 -2.11 -7.94
CA LEU A 366 -33.86 -0.92 -7.13
C LEU A 366 -32.72 0.09 -7.13
N PHE A 367 -31.47 -0.36 -7.02
CA PHE A 367 -30.28 0.48 -7.05
C PHE A 367 -30.17 1.23 -8.39
N THR A 368 -30.34 0.52 -9.50
CA THR A 368 -30.29 1.10 -10.85
C THR A 368 -31.43 2.08 -11.10
N MET A 369 -32.64 1.74 -10.65
CA MET A 369 -33.81 2.62 -10.81
C MET A 369 -33.71 3.88 -9.93
N GLY A 370 -33.30 3.73 -8.66
CA GLY A 370 -33.10 4.86 -7.76
C GLY A 370 -32.01 5.82 -8.25
N TRP A 371 -30.96 5.28 -8.86
CA TRP A 371 -29.90 6.09 -9.50
C TRP A 371 -30.42 6.91 -10.68
N ASN A 372 -31.25 6.32 -11.55
CA ASN A 372 -31.86 7.06 -12.66
C ASN A 372 -32.77 8.22 -12.19
N GLU A 373 -33.44 8.07 -11.05
CA GLU A 373 -34.25 9.14 -10.44
C GLU A 373 -33.39 10.26 -9.82
N GLU A 374 -32.25 9.93 -9.20
CA GLU A 374 -31.30 10.91 -8.67
C GLU A 374 -30.55 11.66 -9.77
N ILE A 375 -30.10 10.98 -10.83
CA ILE A 375 -29.53 11.64 -12.03
C ILE A 375 -30.54 12.60 -12.65
N GLY A 376 -31.82 12.21 -12.71
CA GLY A 376 -32.89 13.09 -13.18
C GLY A 376 -32.96 14.40 -12.39
N LYS A 377 -32.68 14.38 -11.08
CA LYS A 377 -32.61 15.59 -10.25
C LYS A 377 -31.34 16.40 -10.47
N TYR A 378 -30.19 15.77 -10.72
CA TYR A 378 -28.93 16.46 -11.02
C TYR A 378 -28.94 17.11 -12.41
N LEU A 379 -29.53 16.45 -13.43
CA LEU A 379 -29.65 16.99 -14.79
C LEU A 379 -30.77 18.05 -14.93
N CYS A 380 -31.78 18.05 -14.05
CA CYS A 380 -32.82 19.09 -14.04
C CYS A 380 -32.44 20.33 -13.21
N ASN A 381 -31.36 20.28 -12.42
CA ASN A 381 -30.84 21.40 -11.64
C ASN A 381 -29.52 21.99 -12.18
N SER A 382 -29.06 21.52 -13.34
CA SER A 382 -28.05 22.16 -14.20
C SER A 382 -28.73 22.84 -15.39
#